data_AF-A0A535XFP4-F1
#
_entry.id   AF-A0A535XFP4-F1
#
_cell.length_a   1.000
_cell.length_b   1.000
_cell.length_c   1.000
_cell.angle_alpha   90.00
_cell.angle_beta   90.00
_cell.angle_gamma   90.00
#
_symmetry.space_group_name_H-M   'P 1'
#
loop_
_entity.id
_entity.type
_entity.pdbx_description
1 polymer ?
#
loop_
_entity_poly.entity_id
_entity_poly.type
_entity_poly.pdbx_seq_one_letter_code
_entity_poly.pdbx_strand_id
1 'polypeptide(L)'
;MQFPWRLLRGFVRRIILQYFVRDFTAVSLYLVFGLFLGLFGTIWGVWHWALAAQAGVAATTGTVMIAVLPIIVGVQLLLQALTLDIQNVPTEPVHASVRLVTADHAQVRRP
;
A
#
# COMPACT_ATOMS: atom_id res chain seq x y z
N MET A 1 -29.07 -1.94 11.88
CA MET A 1 -27.66 -1.51 11.97
C MET A 1 -26.69 -2.50 11.29
N GLN A 2 -26.87 -2.90 10.02
CA GLN A 2 -26.03 -3.96 9.39
C GLN A 2 -25.31 -3.54 8.08
N PHE A 3 -25.51 -2.31 7.63
CA PHE A 3 -25.10 -1.87 6.29
C PHE A 3 -23.61 -1.51 6.12
N PRO A 4 -22.94 -0.77 7.05
CA PRO A 4 -21.57 -0.30 6.79
C PRO A 4 -20.53 -1.42 6.86
N TRP A 5 -20.75 -2.46 7.66
CA TRP A 5 -19.80 -3.55 7.87
C TRP A 5 -19.60 -4.45 6.65
N ARG A 6 -20.67 -4.69 5.88
CA ARG A 6 -20.61 -5.53 4.67
C ARG A 6 -19.90 -4.82 3.51
N LEU A 7 -20.05 -3.49 3.38
CA LEU A 7 -19.31 -2.71 2.38
C LEU A 7 -17.81 -2.69 2.68
N LEU A 8 -17.43 -2.48 3.95
CA LEU A 8 -16.03 -2.52 4.38
C LEU A 8 -15.37 -3.87 4.07
N ARG A 9 -16.06 -5.00 4.36
CA ARG A 9 -15.57 -6.34 4.00
C ARG A 9 -15.41 -6.53 2.49
N GLY A 10 -16.35 -6.02 1.70
CA GLY A 10 -16.27 -6.08 0.24
C GLY A 10 -15.09 -5.28 -0.32
N PHE A 11 -14.86 -4.08 0.22
CA PHE A 11 -13.79 -3.18 -0.19
C PHE A 11 -12.41 -3.77 0.14
N VAL A 12 -12.23 -4.26 1.37
CA VAL A 12 -11.01 -4.94 1.81
C VAL A 12 -10.76 -6.21 1.00
N ARG A 13 -11.78 -7.02 0.75
CA ARG A 13 -11.65 -8.24 -0.08
C ARG A 13 -11.32 -7.91 -1.54
N ARG A 14 -11.81 -6.79 -2.07
CA ARG A 14 -11.51 -6.33 -3.43
C ARG A 14 -10.07 -5.84 -3.56
N ILE A 15 -9.57 -5.09 -2.56
CA ILE A 15 -8.15 -4.69 -2.47
C ILE A 15 -7.25 -5.93 -2.38
N ILE A 16 -7.58 -6.88 -1.52
CA ILE A 16 -6.78 -8.11 -1.36
C ILE A 16 -6.79 -8.93 -2.66
N LEU A 17 -7.95 -9.20 -3.26
CA LEU A 17 -8.01 -10.06 -4.46
C LEU A 17 -7.40 -9.42 -5.71
N GLN A 18 -7.54 -8.10 -5.88
CA GLN A 18 -7.06 -7.41 -7.08
C GLN A 18 -5.54 -7.15 -7.06
N TYR A 19 -4.92 -7.04 -5.87
CA TYR A 19 -3.48 -6.76 -5.72
C TYR A 19 -2.62 -7.98 -5.33
N PHE A 20 -3.19 -9.04 -4.74
CA PHE A 20 -2.43 -10.22 -4.30
C PHE A 20 -2.36 -11.34 -5.37
N VAL A 21 -3.27 -11.36 -6.36
CA VAL A 21 -3.42 -12.50 -7.29
C VAL A 21 -2.90 -12.22 -8.70
N ARG A 22 -2.67 -10.95 -9.11
CA ARG A 22 -2.36 -10.65 -10.51
C ARG A 22 -0.94 -10.15 -10.80
N ASP A 23 -0.31 -9.35 -9.93
CA ASP A 23 1.10 -8.93 -10.04
C ASP A 23 1.72 -8.66 -8.65
N PHE A 24 2.59 -9.55 -8.18
CA PHE A 24 3.29 -9.43 -6.89
C PHE A 24 4.49 -8.47 -7.01
N THR A 25 4.23 -7.17 -7.05
CA THR A 25 5.29 -6.14 -7.08
C THR A 25 5.65 -5.68 -5.66
N ALA A 26 6.83 -5.06 -5.50
CA ALA A 26 7.27 -4.49 -4.22
C ALA A 26 6.29 -3.44 -3.66
N VAL A 27 5.55 -2.76 -4.54
CA VAL A 27 4.46 -1.82 -4.21
C VAL A 27 3.38 -2.51 -3.37
N SER A 28 2.93 -3.69 -3.80
CA SER A 28 1.89 -4.47 -3.12
C SER A 28 2.31 -4.89 -1.71
N LEU A 29 3.58 -5.29 -1.53
CA LEU A 29 4.12 -5.67 -0.23
C LEU A 29 4.10 -4.47 0.75
N TYR A 30 4.60 -3.32 0.31
CA TYR A 30 4.66 -2.12 1.13
C TYR A 30 3.27 -1.57 1.47
N LEU A 31 2.31 -1.64 0.54
CA LEU A 31 0.91 -1.28 0.83
C LEU A 31 0.29 -2.17 1.90
N VAL A 32 0.44 -3.48 1.80
CA VAL A 32 -0.18 -4.44 2.73
C VAL A 32 0.40 -4.28 4.13
N PHE A 33 1.73 -4.28 4.27
CA PHE A 33 2.37 -4.11 5.57
C PHE A 33 2.12 -2.70 6.13
N GLY A 34 2.16 -1.67 5.30
CA GLY A 34 1.88 -0.29 5.69
C GLY A 34 0.48 -0.11 6.28
N LEU A 35 -0.53 -0.65 5.59
CA LEU A 35 -1.92 -0.61 6.05
C LEU A 35 -2.13 -1.47 7.31
N PHE A 36 -1.52 -2.65 7.37
CA PHE A 36 -1.62 -3.54 8.54
C PHE A 36 -1.04 -2.89 9.80
N LEU A 37 0.16 -2.32 9.70
CA LEU A 37 0.84 -1.61 10.80
C LEU A 37 0.07 -0.36 11.22
N GLY A 38 -0.44 0.42 10.26
CA GLY A 38 -1.27 1.59 10.53
C GLY A 38 -2.57 1.24 11.26
N LEU A 39 -3.26 0.17 10.83
CA LEU A 39 -4.47 -0.33 11.51
C LEU A 39 -4.15 -0.82 12.92
N PHE A 40 -3.09 -1.60 13.09
CA PHE A 40 -2.66 -2.09 14.40
C PHE A 40 -2.41 -0.93 15.38
N GLY A 41 -1.60 0.06 14.98
CA GLY A 41 -1.30 1.21 15.83
C GLY A 41 -2.53 2.07 16.13
N THR A 42 -3.44 2.23 15.16
CA THR A 42 -4.71 2.95 15.36
C THR A 42 -5.62 2.23 16.36
N ILE A 43 -5.82 0.92 16.20
CA ILE A 43 -6.65 0.11 17.12
C ILE A 43 -6.05 0.16 18.53
N TRP A 44 -4.74 -0.06 18.65
CA TRP A 44 -4.04 -0.02 19.93
C TRP A 44 -4.15 1.34 20.62
N GLY A 45 -3.93 2.43 19.87
CA GLY A 45 -4.00 3.79 20.35
C GLY A 45 -5.40 4.17 20.82
N VAL A 46 -6.43 3.88 20.03
CA VAL A 46 -7.84 4.16 20.38
C VAL A 46 -8.26 3.34 21.60
N TRP A 47 -7.90 2.06 21.66
CA TRP A 47 -8.22 1.19 22.79
C TRP A 47 -7.63 1.72 24.10
N HIS A 48 -6.33 2.06 24.10
CA HIS A 48 -5.66 2.57 25.29
C HIS A 48 -6.08 3.99 25.65
N TRP A 49 -6.41 4.82 24.66
CA TRP A 49 -6.97 6.14 24.92
C TRP A 49 -8.32 6.05 25.62
N ALA A 50 -9.21 5.15 25.15
CA ALA A 50 -10.50 4.91 25.80
C ALA A 50 -10.33 4.38 27.24
N LEU A 51 -9.36 3.47 27.46
CA LEU A 51 -9.07 2.93 28.78
C LEU A 51 -8.51 4.01 29.74
N ALA A 52 -7.57 4.83 29.27
CA ALA A 52 -6.99 5.93 30.04
C ALA A 52 -8.03 7.01 30.37
N ALA A 53 -8.93 7.31 29.42
CA ALA A 53 -10.03 8.24 29.64
C ALA A 53 -11.00 7.76 30.73
N GLN A 54 -11.29 6.45 30.80
CA GLN A 54 -12.12 5.87 31.84
C GLN A 54 -11.42 5.80 33.20
N ALA A 55 -10.12 5.50 33.21
CA ALA A 55 -9.34 5.41 34.44
C ALA A 55 -9.02 6.77 35.06
N GLY A 56 -9.13 7.86 34.29
CA GLY A 56 -8.74 9.21 34.73
C GLY A 56 -7.23 9.39 34.91
N VAL A 57 -6.43 8.42 34.44
CA VAL A 57 -4.96 8.42 34.54
C VAL A 57 -4.37 8.54 33.14
N ALA A 58 -3.41 9.45 32.96
CA ALA A 58 -2.73 9.61 31.68
C ALA A 58 -2.02 8.31 31.28
N ALA A 59 -2.17 7.90 30.01
CA ALA A 59 -1.45 6.77 29.46
C ALA A 59 0.07 7.01 29.56
N THR A 60 0.81 6.01 30.02
CA THR A 60 2.27 6.13 30.13
C THR A 60 2.90 6.35 28.75
N THR A 61 4.04 7.04 28.72
CA THR A 61 4.78 7.28 27.48
C THR A 61 5.07 5.97 26.73
N GLY A 62 5.38 4.87 27.43
CA GLY A 62 5.61 3.56 26.82
C GLY A 62 4.39 3.00 26.08
N THR A 63 3.19 3.15 26.66
CA THR A 63 1.94 2.71 26.02
C THR A 63 1.66 3.44 24.71
N VAL A 64 1.93 4.75 24.69
CA VAL A 64 1.78 5.58 23.50
C VAL A 64 2.81 5.18 22.43
N MET A 65 4.06 4.91 22.82
CA MET A 65 5.12 4.51 21.88
C MET A 65 4.83 3.19 21.15
N ILE A 66 4.11 2.26 21.79
CA ILE A 66 3.67 1.01 21.16
C ILE A 66 2.68 1.27 20.01
N ALA A 67 1.86 2.33 20.07
CA ALA A 67 1.05 2.76 18.92
C ALA A 67 1.88 3.53 17.89
N VAL A 68 2.73 4.45 18.36
CA VAL A 68 3.44 5.40 17.50
C VAL A 68 4.43 4.70 16.57
N LEU A 69 5.23 3.75 17.05
CA LEU A 69 6.25 3.08 16.23
C LEU A 69 5.65 2.34 15.02
N PRO A 70 4.62 1.47 15.18
CA PRO A 70 3.92 0.87 14.04
C PRO A 70 3.31 1.90 13.10
N ILE A 71 2.73 2.99 13.61
CA ILE A 71 2.14 4.03 12.76
C ILE A 71 3.23 4.68 11.89
N ILE A 72 4.38 5.05 12.48
CA ILE A 72 5.49 5.66 11.75
C ILE A 72 5.99 4.72 10.66
N VAL A 73 6.28 3.47 11.00
CA VAL A 73 6.76 2.47 10.03
C VAL A 73 5.69 2.21 8.95
N GLY A 74 4.43 2.13 9.36
CA GLY A 74 3.31 1.93 8.44
C GLY A 74 3.20 3.06 7.40
N VAL A 75 3.26 4.31 7.85
CA VAL A 75 3.25 5.49 6.97
C VAL A 75 4.47 5.49 6.04
N GLN A 76 5.67 5.16 6.54
CA GLN A 76 6.87 5.06 5.71
C GLN A 76 6.72 4.02 4.59
N LEU A 77 6.16 2.85 4.90
CA LEU A 77 5.90 1.82 3.89
C LEU A 77 4.87 2.30 2.85
N LEU A 78 3.81 3.00 3.27
CA LEU A 78 2.84 3.57 2.33
C LEU A 78 3.47 4.62 1.41
N LEU A 79 4.34 5.48 1.94
CA LEU A 79 5.10 6.45 1.14
C LEU A 79 6.05 5.77 0.15
N GLN A 80 6.68 4.66 0.55
CA GLN A 80 7.53 3.88 -0.36
C GLN A 80 6.73 3.17 -1.45
N ALA A 81 5.55 2.66 -1.13
CA ALA A 81 4.66 2.12 -2.14
C ALA A 81 4.28 3.16 -3.19
N LEU A 82 3.92 4.38 -2.76
CA LEU A 82 3.61 5.50 -3.66
C LEU A 82 4.80 5.89 -4.53
N THR A 83 5.99 5.99 -3.94
CA THR A 83 7.23 6.29 -4.67
C THR A 83 7.49 5.25 -5.76
N LEU A 84 7.39 3.97 -5.42
CA LEU A 84 7.59 2.89 -6.39
C LEU A 84 6.51 2.86 -7.48
N ASP A 85 5.26 3.17 -7.14
CA ASP A 85 4.17 3.25 -8.11
C ASP A 85 4.44 4.36 -9.15
N ILE A 86 4.91 5.53 -8.69
CA ILE A 86 5.32 6.64 -9.56
C ILE A 86 6.50 6.26 -10.45
N GLN A 87 7.49 5.52 -9.91
CA GLN A 87 8.67 5.09 -10.67
C GLN A 87 8.37 4.02 -11.72
N ASN A 88 7.30 3.24 -11.55
CA ASN A 88 6.89 2.20 -12.49
C ASN A 88 6.18 2.75 -13.75
N VAL A 89 6.03 4.07 -13.88
CA VAL A 89 5.52 4.71 -15.10
C VAL A 89 6.57 4.58 -16.22
N PRO A 90 6.25 3.92 -17.36
CA PRO A 90 7.21 3.71 -18.43
C PRO A 90 7.67 5.05 -19.04
N THR A 91 8.96 5.33 -18.96
CA THR A 91 9.59 6.53 -19.53
C THR A 91 10.02 6.34 -20.99
N GLU A 92 10.06 5.11 -21.49
CA GLU A 92 10.39 4.83 -22.89
C GLU A 92 9.13 4.81 -23.77
N PRO A 93 9.06 5.66 -24.81
CA PRO A 93 7.93 5.64 -25.74
C PRO A 93 7.93 4.33 -26.53
N VAL A 94 6.84 3.56 -26.43
CA VAL A 94 6.59 2.31 -27.17
C VAL A 94 6.75 2.50 -28.69
N HIS A 95 6.58 3.72 -29.20
CA HIS A 95 6.82 4.04 -30.61
C HIS A 95 8.28 3.88 -31.06
N ALA A 96 9.27 4.07 -30.18
CA ALA A 96 10.68 3.92 -30.54
C ALA A 96 11.03 2.43 -30.79
N SER A 97 10.54 1.53 -29.94
CA SER A 97 10.77 0.08 -30.09
C SER A 97 10.03 -0.50 -31.29
N VAL A 98 8.80 -0.04 -31.58
CA VAL A 98 8.05 -0.46 -32.78
C VAL A 98 8.77 0.00 -34.06
N ARG A 99 9.38 1.19 -34.08
CA ARG A 99 10.10 1.71 -35.25
C ARG A 99 11.42 0.96 -35.50
N LEU A 100 12.13 0.55 -34.45
CA LEU A 100 13.35 -0.26 -34.58
C LEU A 100 13.06 -1.67 -35.12
N VAL A 101 12.01 -2.33 -34.61
CA VAL A 101 11.60 -3.65 -35.11
C VAL A 101 11.10 -3.58 -36.56
N THR A 102 10.35 -2.54 -36.92
CA THR A 102 9.85 -2.37 -38.30
C THR A 102 10.98 -2.02 -39.28
N ALA A 103 11.98 -1.24 -38.85
CA ALA A 103 13.15 -0.92 -39.66
C ALA A 103 14.03 -2.15 -39.90
N ASP A 104 14.21 -3.01 -38.89
CA ASP A 104 14.93 -4.28 -39.02
C ASP A 104 14.25 -5.24 -40.01
N HIS A 105 12.93 -5.41 -39.92
CA HIS A 105 12.16 -6.20 -40.89
C HIS A 105 12.19 -5.63 -42.32
N ALA A 106 12.24 -4.31 -42.48
CA ALA A 106 12.37 -3.67 -43.79
C ALA A 106 13.77 -3.85 -44.40
N GLN A 107 14.81 -4.03 -43.57
CA GLN A 107 16.19 -4.24 -44.02
C GLN A 107 16.43 -5.69 -44.46
N VAL A 108 15.83 -6.68 -43.77
CA VAL A 108 15.93 -8.11 -44.10
C VAL A 108 15.20 -8.47 -45.41
N ARG A 109 14.27 -7.63 -45.87
CA ARG A 109 13.47 -7.86 -47.09
C ARG A 109 14.07 -7.29 -48.37
N ARG A 110 15.26 -6.66 -48.34
CA ARG A 110 15.93 -6.17 -49.55
C ARG A 110 16.77 -7.31 -50.18
N PRO A 111 16.51 -7.66 -51.47
CA PRO A 111 17.26 -8.70 -52.18
C PRO A 111 18.67 -8.28 -52.55
#